data_AF-A0A6A4HRC8-F1
#
_entry.id   AF-A0A6A4HRC8-F1
#
_cell.length_a   1.000
_cell.length_b   1.000
_cell.length_c   1.000
_cell.angle_alpha   90.00
_cell.angle_beta   90.00
_cell.angle_gamma   90.00
#
_symmetry.space_group_name_H-M   'P 1'
#
loop_
_entity.id
_entity.type
_entity.pdbx_description
1 polymer ?
#
loop_
_entity_poly.entity_id
_entity_poly.type
_entity_poly.pdbx_seq_one_letter_code
_entity_poly.pdbx_strand_id
1 'polypeptide(L)'
;MSAFAKLEMAIVLKSLVLPVEQLTSLIINSRHWSTGFDLAQAKNLVNLTLDTSESFDANFSLCLPALRILDVSFRDIPTNPLQGLTIPLLEDLTLRWLTQDIHDLARDVIAFQNRSSAAISSLTLGLYAGVQLGNTTPGVFTENFISIFAAFPTVRTFRVLEEEGCRYPSNSLLRTMIYTKGRPVVFPKLTDLELYMVSYPPDLTSMISSRRWPEPDVLDVEDDNDGVLQLQNVNLLCSGR
;
A
#
# COMPACT_ATOMS: atom_id res chain seq x y z
N MET A 1 3.41 -2.94 33.79
CA MET A 1 3.10 -1.67 33.09
C MET A 1 2.13 -1.82 31.90
N SER A 2 1.89 -3.03 31.35
CA SER A 2 0.96 -3.29 30.22
C SER A 2 -0.55 -3.12 30.50
N ALA A 3 -0.99 -3.15 31.77
CA ALA A 3 -2.41 -2.99 32.11
C ALA A 3 -2.92 -1.54 32.06
N PHE A 4 -2.02 -0.54 32.15
CA PHE A 4 -2.41 0.87 32.21
C PHE A 4 -2.82 1.44 30.85
N ALA A 5 -2.13 1.07 29.76
CA ALA A 5 -2.49 1.51 28.40
C ALA A 5 -3.80 0.86 27.88
N LYS A 6 -4.08 -0.39 28.30
CA LYS A 6 -5.32 -1.12 27.94
C LYS A 6 -6.60 -0.40 28.37
N LEU A 7 -6.51 0.44 29.39
CA LEU A 7 -7.65 1.08 30.03
C LEU A 7 -8.06 2.37 29.32
N GLU A 8 -7.14 3.13 28.72
CA GLU A 8 -7.43 4.50 28.27
C GLU A 8 -8.33 4.58 27.03
N MET A 9 -8.14 3.79 25.98
CA MET A 9 -8.90 3.99 24.72
C MET A 9 -10.36 3.51 24.82
N ALA A 10 -10.58 2.35 25.44
CA ALA A 10 -11.92 1.84 25.70
C ALA A 10 -12.67 2.67 26.74
N ILE A 11 -11.96 3.26 27.72
CA ILE A 11 -12.55 4.24 28.64
C ILE A 11 -12.90 5.53 27.90
N VAL A 12 -12.03 6.06 27.04
CA VAL A 12 -12.28 7.33 26.33
C VAL A 12 -13.50 7.22 25.42
N LEU A 13 -13.64 6.15 24.64
CA LEU A 13 -14.82 6.01 23.77
C LEU A 13 -16.10 5.72 24.56
N LYS A 14 -16.03 4.93 25.64
CA LYS A 14 -17.18 4.74 26.54
C LYS A 14 -17.53 5.99 27.35
N SER A 15 -16.56 6.84 27.69
CA SER A 15 -16.77 8.07 28.46
C SER A 15 -17.24 9.23 27.60
N LEU A 16 -16.91 9.23 26.30
CA LEU A 16 -17.34 10.26 25.36
C LEU A 16 -18.82 10.13 24.96
N VAL A 17 -19.50 9.00 25.25
CA VAL A 17 -20.92 8.73 24.91
C VAL A 17 -21.21 9.07 23.43
N LEU A 18 -20.21 8.95 22.57
CA LEU A 18 -20.38 9.23 21.14
C LEU A 18 -21.11 8.05 20.51
N PRO A 19 -22.22 8.29 19.79
CA PRO A 19 -22.83 7.24 18.99
C PRO A 19 -21.79 6.77 17.98
N VAL A 20 -21.40 5.50 18.05
CA VAL A 20 -20.38 4.92 17.15
C VAL A 20 -20.82 5.03 15.69
N GLU A 21 -22.14 5.11 15.46
CA GLU A 21 -22.77 5.35 14.18
C GLU A 21 -22.46 6.75 13.61
N GLN A 22 -22.06 7.73 14.43
CA GLN A 22 -21.69 9.06 13.92
C GLN A 22 -20.20 9.17 13.57
N LEU A 23 -19.41 8.14 13.86
CA LEU A 23 -17.98 8.14 13.61
C LEU A 23 -17.70 7.97 12.11
N THR A 24 -17.20 9.04 11.47
CA THR A 24 -16.85 9.04 10.04
C THR A 24 -15.35 8.93 9.80
N SER A 25 -14.52 9.26 10.79
CA SER A 25 -13.07 9.18 10.72
C SER A 25 -12.49 8.69 12.03
N LEU A 26 -11.53 7.77 11.97
CA LEU A 26 -10.87 7.22 13.14
C LEU A 26 -9.38 7.03 12.87
N ILE A 27 -8.56 7.52 13.79
CA ILE A 27 -7.11 7.30 13.79
C ILE A 27 -6.78 6.49 15.02
N ILE A 28 -6.14 5.35 14.79
CA ILE A 28 -5.67 4.44 15.83
C ILE A 28 -4.15 4.42 15.74
N ASN A 29 -3.52 5.14 16.66
CA ASN A 29 -2.08 5.08 16.86
C ASN A 29 -1.85 4.43 18.23
N SER A 30 -1.73 3.10 18.24
CA SER A 30 -1.54 2.37 19.47
C SER A 30 -0.60 1.21 19.26
N ARG A 31 0.40 1.12 20.14
CA ARG A 31 1.24 -0.08 20.28
C ARG A 31 0.45 -1.29 20.79
N HIS A 32 -0.75 -1.05 21.32
CA HIS A 32 -1.62 -2.06 21.91
C HIS A 32 -3.04 -1.93 21.39
N TRP A 33 -3.41 -2.76 20.41
CA TRP A 33 -4.78 -2.86 19.92
C TRP A 33 -5.54 -3.85 20.80
N SER A 34 -6.24 -3.33 21.82
CA SER A 34 -7.15 -4.17 22.59
C SER A 34 -8.51 -4.24 21.88
N THR A 35 -9.04 -5.46 21.75
CA THR A 35 -10.34 -5.81 21.15
C THR A 35 -11.57 -5.21 21.83
N GLY A 36 -11.40 -4.22 22.72
CA GLY A 36 -12.48 -3.60 23.48
C GLY A 36 -13.35 -2.64 22.67
N PHE A 37 -12.89 -2.21 21.49
CA PHE A 37 -13.67 -1.38 20.57
C PHE A 37 -14.21 -2.24 19.42
N ASP A 38 -15.53 -2.38 19.37
CA ASP A 38 -16.22 -3.11 18.31
C ASP A 38 -16.34 -2.22 17.06
N LEU A 39 -15.27 -2.19 16.27
CA LEU A 39 -15.22 -1.49 14.97
C LEU A 39 -16.38 -1.91 14.04
N ALA A 40 -16.97 -3.09 14.22
CA ALA A 40 -18.08 -3.54 13.39
C ALA A 40 -19.35 -2.69 13.58
N GLN A 41 -19.44 -1.92 14.67
CA GLN A 41 -20.54 -0.98 14.90
C GLN A 41 -20.34 0.36 14.16
N ALA A 42 -19.12 0.69 13.75
CA ALA A 42 -18.79 1.95 13.05
C ALA A 42 -19.17 1.90 11.57
N LYS A 43 -20.46 1.65 11.28
CA LYS A 43 -20.97 1.42 9.92
C LYS A 43 -20.82 2.62 8.99
N ASN A 44 -20.71 3.83 9.55
CA ASN A 44 -20.55 5.08 8.79
C ASN A 44 -19.09 5.56 8.75
N LEU A 45 -18.14 4.73 9.17
CA LEU A 45 -16.73 5.04 9.11
C LEU A 45 -16.28 5.12 7.66
N VAL A 46 -15.80 6.29 7.24
CA VAL A 46 -15.34 6.58 5.88
C VAL A 46 -13.81 6.53 5.81
N ASN A 47 -13.13 6.98 6.88
CA ASN A 47 -11.68 7.07 6.94
C ASN A 47 -11.13 6.32 8.15
N LEU A 48 -10.11 5.49 7.93
CA LEU A 48 -9.46 4.72 8.97
C LEU A 48 -7.95 4.76 8.80
N THR A 49 -7.25 5.19 9.84
CA THR A 49 -5.79 5.07 9.94
C THR A 49 -5.44 4.09 11.05
N LEU A 50 -4.68 3.05 10.74
CA LEU A 50 -4.18 2.03 11.66
C LEU A 50 -2.65 2.08 11.69
N ASP A 51 -2.07 2.54 12.80
CA ASP A 51 -0.65 2.33 13.11
C ASP A 51 -0.56 1.41 14.31
N THR A 52 -0.23 0.14 14.05
CA THR A 52 -0.19 -0.90 15.08
C THR A 52 1.04 -1.79 14.96
N SER A 53 1.51 -2.23 16.12
CA SER A 53 2.60 -3.21 16.28
C SER A 53 2.09 -4.56 16.79
N GLU A 54 0.77 -4.80 16.78
CA GLU A 54 0.17 -6.05 17.23
C GLU A 54 -0.48 -6.82 16.08
N SER A 55 -0.28 -8.13 16.09
CA SER A 55 -0.94 -9.06 15.17
C SER A 55 -2.43 -9.16 15.52
N PHE A 56 -3.28 -9.19 14.50
CA PHE A 56 -4.67 -9.59 14.66
C PHE A 56 -4.75 -11.10 14.90
N ASP A 57 -5.79 -11.53 15.61
CA ASP A 57 -6.12 -12.96 15.69
C ASP A 57 -6.31 -13.49 14.25
N ALA A 58 -5.84 -14.70 13.96
CA ALA A 58 -6.04 -15.35 12.66
C ALA A 58 -7.54 -15.49 12.31
N ASN A 59 -8.41 -15.49 13.32
CA ASN A 59 -9.87 -15.53 13.17
C ASN A 59 -10.52 -14.14 13.11
N PHE A 60 -9.73 -13.06 13.13
CA PHE A 60 -10.26 -11.71 13.04
C PHE A 60 -10.93 -11.48 11.69
N SER A 61 -12.20 -11.06 11.73
CA SER A 61 -12.95 -10.64 10.56
C SER A 61 -13.70 -9.36 10.86
N LEU A 62 -13.48 -8.33 10.07
CA LEU A 62 -14.10 -7.02 10.21
C LEU A 62 -14.54 -6.50 8.85
N CYS A 63 -15.83 -6.16 8.75
CA CYS A 63 -16.42 -5.57 7.56
C CYS A 63 -16.74 -4.09 7.82
N LEU A 64 -16.22 -3.21 6.96
CA LEU A 64 -16.43 -1.75 7.05
C LEU A 64 -17.04 -1.26 5.72
N PRO A 65 -18.37 -1.38 5.55
CA PRO A 65 -19.00 -1.23 4.24
C PRO A 65 -18.99 0.20 3.69
N ALA A 66 -18.83 1.23 4.53
CA ALA A 66 -18.79 2.64 4.12
C ALA A 66 -17.36 3.20 3.98
N LEU A 67 -16.34 2.40 4.31
CA LEU A 67 -14.96 2.90 4.36
C LEU A 67 -14.41 3.12 2.95
N ARG A 68 -13.91 4.33 2.70
CA ARG A 68 -13.37 4.78 1.41
C ARG A 68 -11.87 5.01 1.46
N ILE A 69 -11.33 5.38 2.62
CA ILE A 69 -9.90 5.64 2.82
C ILE A 69 -9.36 4.74 3.93
N LEU A 70 -8.31 3.99 3.61
CA LEU A 70 -7.58 3.16 4.56
C LEU A 70 -6.09 3.48 4.50
N ASP A 71 -5.52 3.90 5.62
CA ASP A 71 -4.07 4.06 5.82
C ASP A 71 -3.61 3.07 6.88
N VAL A 72 -2.74 2.14 6.52
CA VAL A 72 -2.29 1.08 7.40
C VAL A 72 -0.78 1.02 7.48
N SER A 73 -0.26 0.94 8.70
CA SER A 73 1.15 0.88 9.04
C SER A 73 1.43 -0.35 9.89
N PHE A 74 2.42 -1.14 9.45
CA PHE A 74 2.77 -2.42 10.07
C PHE A 74 4.20 -2.38 10.60
N ARG A 75 4.35 -2.36 11.93
CA ARG A 75 5.67 -2.48 12.58
C ARG A 75 5.80 -3.83 13.27
N ASP A 76 6.82 -4.59 12.89
CA ASP A 76 7.31 -5.75 13.63
C ASP A 76 6.29 -6.89 13.83
N ILE A 77 5.29 -7.01 12.95
CA ILE A 77 4.25 -8.04 13.03
C ILE A 77 4.34 -9.06 11.89
N PRO A 78 4.21 -10.37 12.19
CA PRO A 78 4.24 -11.42 11.18
C PRO A 78 2.94 -11.51 10.36
N THR A 79 1.83 -10.92 10.84
CA THR A 79 0.50 -11.05 10.23
C THR A 79 -0.10 -9.67 9.95
N ASN A 80 -0.54 -9.46 8.71
CA ASN A 80 -1.09 -8.18 8.28
C ASN A 80 -2.59 -8.07 8.62
N PRO A 81 -3.08 -6.95 9.20
CA PRO A 81 -4.52 -6.69 9.41
C PRO A 81 -5.38 -6.89 8.18
N LEU A 82 -4.82 -6.65 6.98
CA LEU A 82 -5.54 -6.81 5.73
C LEU A 82 -6.20 -8.19 5.63
N GLN A 83 -5.62 -9.24 6.25
CA GLN A 83 -6.16 -10.61 6.27
C GLN A 83 -7.60 -10.69 6.80
N GLY A 84 -7.99 -9.84 7.76
CA GLY A 84 -9.32 -9.86 8.36
C GLY A 84 -10.29 -8.80 7.81
N LEU A 85 -9.79 -7.85 7.01
CA LEU A 85 -10.61 -6.74 6.54
C LEU A 85 -11.40 -7.08 5.27
N THR A 86 -12.65 -6.64 5.23
CA THR A 86 -13.51 -6.61 4.03
C THR A 86 -14.06 -5.20 3.85
N ILE A 87 -13.64 -4.52 2.78
CA ILE A 87 -13.93 -3.10 2.56
C ILE A 87 -14.33 -2.88 1.09
N PRO A 88 -15.60 -3.13 0.73
CA PRO A 88 -16.01 -3.15 -0.67
C PRO A 88 -16.02 -1.80 -1.38
N LEU A 89 -16.09 -0.69 -0.61
CA LEU A 89 -16.13 0.68 -1.15
C LEU A 89 -14.78 1.41 -1.04
N LEU A 90 -13.67 0.68 -0.84
CA LEU A 90 -12.36 1.30 -0.70
C LEU A 90 -11.92 1.96 -2.00
N GLU A 91 -11.54 3.24 -1.92
CA GLU A 91 -11.10 4.04 -3.06
C GLU A 91 -9.63 4.46 -2.95
N ASP A 92 -9.14 4.69 -1.73
CA ASP A 92 -7.77 5.10 -1.44
C ASP A 92 -7.14 4.18 -0.38
N LEU A 93 -6.00 3.58 -0.74
CA LEU A 93 -5.26 2.66 0.10
C LEU A 93 -3.83 3.14 0.28
N THR A 94 -3.43 3.35 1.53
CA THR A 94 -2.02 3.58 1.91
C THR A 94 -1.49 2.36 2.66
N LEU A 95 -0.45 1.73 2.13
CA LEU A 95 0.27 0.62 2.76
C LEU A 95 1.65 1.09 3.18
N ARG A 96 1.90 1.21 4.48
CA ARG A 96 3.22 1.54 5.03
C ARG A 96 3.89 0.28 5.52
N TRP A 97 4.91 -0.14 4.80
CA TRP A 97 5.58 -1.41 4.97
C TRP A 97 6.94 -1.20 5.66
N LEU A 98 7.03 -1.57 6.95
CA LEU A 98 8.22 -1.30 7.79
C LEU A 98 9.19 -2.46 8.03
N THR A 99 8.73 -3.70 7.97
CA THR A 99 9.58 -4.87 8.31
C THR A 99 9.04 -6.22 7.82
N GLN A 100 7.81 -6.28 7.30
CA GLN A 100 7.18 -7.54 6.88
C GLN A 100 7.97 -8.19 5.72
N ASP A 101 7.89 -9.51 5.57
CA ASP A 101 8.32 -10.13 4.32
C ASP A 101 7.42 -9.63 3.16
N ILE A 102 8.02 -9.20 2.06
CA ILE A 102 7.29 -8.67 0.89
C ILE A 102 6.34 -9.72 0.27
N HIS A 103 6.69 -11.00 0.40
CA HIS A 103 5.85 -12.10 -0.06
C HIS A 103 4.60 -12.25 0.78
N ASP A 104 4.72 -12.12 2.11
CA ASP A 104 3.55 -12.13 3.00
C ASP A 104 2.67 -10.90 2.74
N LEU A 105 3.27 -9.71 2.55
CA LEU A 105 2.52 -8.51 2.17
C LEU A 105 1.74 -8.72 0.86
N ALA A 106 2.38 -9.28 -0.18
CA ALA A 106 1.73 -9.55 -1.45
C ALA A 106 0.56 -10.53 -1.29
N ARG A 107 0.74 -11.61 -0.52
CA ARG A 107 -0.32 -12.58 -0.22
C ARG A 107 -1.52 -11.91 0.48
N ASP A 108 -1.24 -11.05 1.46
CA ASP A 108 -2.27 -10.40 2.26
C ASP A 108 -3.06 -9.37 1.45
N VAL A 109 -2.39 -8.63 0.57
CA VAL A 109 -3.01 -7.71 -0.39
C VAL A 109 -3.94 -8.44 -1.35
N ILE A 110 -3.49 -9.55 -1.93
CA ILE A 110 -4.32 -10.36 -2.85
C ILE A 110 -5.54 -10.90 -2.11
N ALA A 111 -5.35 -11.45 -0.92
CA ALA A 111 -6.44 -11.98 -0.11
C ALA A 111 -7.46 -10.89 0.25
N PHE A 112 -6.98 -9.70 0.63
CA PHE A 112 -7.81 -8.53 0.88
C PHE A 112 -8.63 -8.12 -0.34
N GLN A 113 -7.98 -8.05 -1.52
CA GLN A 113 -8.65 -7.69 -2.75
C GLN A 113 -9.69 -8.74 -3.16
N ASN A 114 -9.40 -10.02 -2.99
CA ASN A 114 -10.35 -11.10 -3.30
C ASN A 114 -11.62 -11.03 -2.44
N ARG A 115 -11.49 -10.65 -1.16
CA ARG A 115 -12.64 -10.48 -0.26
C ARG A 115 -13.42 -9.20 -0.53
N SER A 116 -12.70 -8.10 -0.75
CA SER A 116 -13.30 -6.77 -0.83
C SER A 116 -13.81 -6.45 -2.24
N SER A 117 -13.17 -6.98 -3.28
CA SER A 117 -13.43 -6.62 -4.69
C SER A 117 -13.45 -5.09 -4.90
N ALA A 118 -12.60 -4.37 -4.16
CA ALA A 118 -12.61 -2.92 -4.15
C ALA A 118 -12.02 -2.36 -5.46
N ALA A 119 -12.68 -1.34 -6.01
CA ALA A 119 -12.20 -0.62 -7.18
C ALA A 119 -11.27 0.54 -6.75
N ILE A 120 -10.10 0.19 -6.23
CA ILE A 120 -9.13 1.18 -5.72
C ILE A 120 -8.68 2.11 -6.85
N SER A 121 -8.74 3.41 -6.57
CA SER A 121 -8.39 4.48 -7.50
C SER A 121 -7.03 5.11 -7.19
N SER A 122 -6.66 5.14 -5.90
CA SER A 122 -5.40 5.69 -5.38
C SER A 122 -4.70 4.62 -4.54
N LEU A 123 -3.42 4.38 -4.83
CA LEU A 123 -2.55 3.51 -4.04
C LEU A 123 -1.30 4.28 -3.62
N THR A 124 -1.03 4.29 -2.32
CA THR A 124 0.21 4.81 -1.75
C THR A 124 1.00 3.68 -1.12
N LEU A 125 2.25 3.49 -1.53
CA LEU A 125 3.19 2.60 -0.88
C LEU A 125 4.23 3.39 -0.11
N GLY A 126 4.16 3.30 1.22
CA GLY A 126 5.23 3.74 2.11
C GLY A 126 6.26 2.63 2.26
N LEU A 127 7.49 2.87 1.78
CA LEU A 127 8.58 1.91 1.78
C LEU A 127 9.55 2.24 2.91
N TYR A 128 9.49 1.46 3.97
CA TYR A 128 10.32 1.64 5.15
C TYR A 128 11.19 0.38 5.27
N ALA A 129 12.44 0.51 4.85
CA ALA A 129 13.37 -0.61 4.86
C ALA A 129 13.93 -0.84 6.28
N GLY A 130 13.42 -1.84 6.98
CA GLY A 130 14.15 -2.51 8.06
C GLY A 130 15.37 -3.27 7.53
N VAL A 131 16.33 -3.57 8.42
CA VAL A 131 17.71 -4.06 8.19
C VAL A 131 17.84 -5.38 7.37
N GLN A 132 16.75 -6.02 6.94
CA GLN A 132 16.76 -7.39 6.38
C GLN A 132 16.75 -7.51 4.84
N LEU A 133 17.15 -6.48 4.10
CA LEU A 133 17.28 -6.57 2.63
C LEU A 133 18.48 -7.43 2.14
N GLY A 134 19.36 -7.86 3.04
CA GLY A 134 20.66 -8.45 2.68
C GLY A 134 20.62 -9.79 1.92
N ASN A 135 19.53 -10.55 1.99
CA ASN A 135 19.48 -11.92 1.45
C ASN A 135 18.45 -12.14 0.33
N THR A 136 17.57 -11.16 0.05
CA THR A 136 16.50 -11.32 -0.95
C THR A 136 16.99 -10.86 -2.31
N THR A 137 16.90 -11.72 -3.33
CA THR A 137 17.33 -11.35 -4.68
C THR A 137 16.39 -10.29 -5.28
N PRO A 138 16.90 -9.36 -6.11
CA PRO A 138 16.08 -8.31 -6.73
C PRO A 138 14.85 -8.81 -7.52
N GLY A 139 14.93 -10.03 -8.06
CA GLY A 139 13.84 -10.68 -8.79
C GLY A 139 12.61 -10.94 -7.93
N VAL A 140 12.80 -11.40 -6.70
CA VAL A 140 11.71 -11.70 -5.76
C VAL A 140 10.91 -10.44 -5.42
N PHE A 141 11.58 -9.29 -5.21
CA PHE A 141 10.88 -8.03 -4.98
C PHE A 141 10.03 -7.63 -6.18
N THR A 142 10.59 -7.75 -7.39
CA THR A 142 9.89 -7.40 -8.62
C THR A 142 8.62 -8.23 -8.79
N GLU A 143 8.69 -9.55 -8.58
CA GLU A 143 7.52 -10.43 -8.72
C GLU A 143 6.41 -10.15 -7.69
N ASN A 144 6.80 -9.87 -6.44
CA ASN A 144 5.82 -9.54 -5.41
C ASN A 144 5.19 -8.17 -5.63
N PHE A 145 5.93 -7.17 -6.13
CA PHE A 145 5.32 -5.90 -6.55
C PHE A 145 4.37 -6.07 -7.73
N ILE A 146 4.72 -6.88 -8.75
CA ILE A 146 3.81 -7.19 -9.86
C ILE A 146 2.51 -7.74 -9.28
N SER A 147 2.61 -8.66 -8.33
CA SER A 147 1.46 -9.30 -7.70
C SER A 147 0.59 -8.31 -6.90
N ILE A 148 1.21 -7.43 -6.11
CA ILE A 148 0.51 -6.36 -5.38
C ILE A 148 -0.22 -5.43 -6.35
N PHE A 149 0.44 -5.00 -7.42
CA PHE A 149 -0.13 -4.03 -8.35
C PHE A 149 -1.19 -4.64 -9.27
N ALA A 150 -1.02 -5.89 -9.67
CA ALA A 150 -2.01 -6.64 -10.43
C ALA A 150 -3.32 -6.84 -9.67
N ALA A 151 -3.30 -6.79 -8.33
CA ALA A 151 -4.51 -6.81 -7.51
C ALA A 151 -5.39 -5.56 -7.73
N PHE A 152 -4.82 -4.43 -8.15
CA PHE A 152 -5.53 -3.15 -8.25
C PHE A 152 -5.47 -2.55 -9.67
N PRO A 153 -6.08 -3.20 -10.68
CA PRO A 153 -5.98 -2.76 -12.08
C PRO A 153 -6.70 -1.43 -12.36
N THR A 154 -7.50 -0.92 -11.42
CA THR A 154 -8.25 0.34 -11.55
C THR A 154 -7.50 1.57 -11.06
N VAL A 155 -6.31 1.40 -10.46
CA VAL A 155 -5.52 2.49 -9.90
C VAL A 155 -5.16 3.50 -11.00
N ARG A 156 -5.44 4.77 -10.70
CA ARG A 156 -5.13 5.94 -11.53
C ARG A 156 -4.03 6.80 -10.93
N THR A 157 -3.92 6.79 -9.61
CA THR A 157 -2.88 7.52 -8.88
C THR A 157 -2.04 6.55 -8.08
N PHE A 158 -0.73 6.54 -8.34
CA PHE A 158 0.23 5.75 -7.60
C PHE A 158 1.26 6.65 -6.94
N ARG A 159 1.43 6.50 -5.63
CA ARG A 159 2.38 7.27 -4.82
C ARG A 159 3.37 6.34 -4.15
N VAL A 160 4.63 6.75 -4.13
CA VAL A 160 5.69 6.06 -3.39
C VAL A 160 6.28 7.03 -2.39
N LEU A 161 6.24 6.66 -1.11
CA LEU A 161 6.81 7.42 -0.01
C LEU A 161 8.04 6.67 0.51
N GLU A 162 9.23 7.23 0.32
CA GLU A 162 10.47 6.75 0.94
C GLU A 162 10.77 7.61 2.17
N GLU A 163 10.92 6.99 3.34
CA GLU A 163 11.34 7.70 4.54
C GLU A 163 12.87 7.80 4.67
N GLU A 164 13.32 8.85 5.36
CA GLU A 164 14.75 9.10 5.58
C GLU A 164 15.44 7.90 6.25
N GLY A 165 16.61 7.54 5.73
CA GLY A 165 17.42 6.45 6.25
C GLY A 165 17.04 5.06 5.73
N CYS A 166 15.91 4.93 5.03
CA CYS A 166 15.55 3.70 4.33
C CYS A 166 16.21 3.68 2.96
N ARG A 167 16.84 2.56 2.59
CA ARG A 167 17.33 2.31 1.22
C ARG A 167 16.55 1.16 0.64
N TYR A 168 15.49 1.48 -0.07
CA TYR A 168 14.71 0.49 -0.76
C TYR A 168 15.28 0.25 -2.18
N PRO A 169 15.19 -0.96 -2.77
CA PRO A 169 15.55 -1.20 -4.16
C PRO A 169 14.52 -0.55 -5.10
N SER A 170 14.54 0.78 -5.17
CA SER A 170 13.72 1.61 -6.06
C SER A 170 13.84 1.15 -7.52
N ASN A 171 15.00 0.63 -7.92
CA ASN A 171 15.18 -0.02 -9.22
C ASN A 171 14.22 -1.20 -9.46
N SER A 172 14.00 -2.06 -8.45
CA SER A 172 13.06 -3.18 -8.58
C SER A 172 11.63 -2.67 -8.75
N LEU A 173 11.24 -1.67 -7.95
CA LEU A 173 9.93 -1.03 -8.06
C LEU A 173 9.69 -0.45 -9.47
N LEU A 174 10.65 0.32 -9.98
CA LEU A 174 10.54 0.89 -11.33
C LEU A 174 10.54 -0.18 -12.41
N ARG A 175 11.39 -1.20 -12.30
CA ARG A 175 11.38 -2.36 -13.21
C ARG A 175 10.04 -3.10 -13.23
N THR A 176 9.31 -3.06 -12.12
CA THR A 176 7.98 -3.65 -12.01
C THR A 176 6.95 -2.85 -12.81
N MET A 177 7.12 -1.52 -12.83
CA MET A 177 6.25 -0.62 -13.58
C MET A 177 6.59 -0.62 -15.07
N ILE A 178 7.84 -0.85 -15.45
CA ILE A 178 8.29 -0.94 -16.84
C ILE A 178 7.66 -2.17 -17.51
N TYR A 179 7.04 -1.95 -18.66
CA TYR A 179 6.51 -3.04 -19.49
C TYR A 179 7.65 -3.94 -19.95
N THR A 180 7.50 -5.24 -19.72
CA THR A 180 8.40 -6.27 -20.25
C THR A 180 7.58 -7.27 -21.03
N LYS A 181 8.02 -7.59 -22.25
CA LYS A 181 7.31 -8.50 -23.14
C LYS A 181 7.00 -9.83 -22.44
N GLY A 182 5.74 -10.25 -22.51
CA GLY A 182 5.26 -11.47 -21.86
C GLY A 182 4.89 -11.32 -20.38
N ARG A 183 4.92 -10.10 -19.82
CA ARG A 183 4.41 -9.81 -18.47
C ARG A 183 3.09 -9.05 -18.52
N PRO A 184 2.19 -9.26 -17.54
CA PRO A 184 0.95 -8.50 -17.46
C PRO A 184 1.24 -7.00 -17.29
N VAL A 185 0.48 -6.17 -18.00
CA VAL A 185 0.55 -4.71 -17.84
C VAL A 185 0.07 -4.36 -16.44
N VAL A 186 0.97 -3.77 -15.67
CA VAL A 186 0.69 -3.31 -14.33
C VAL A 186 0.13 -1.88 -14.38
N PHE A 187 -0.96 -1.62 -13.65
CA PHE A 187 -1.69 -0.36 -13.63
C PHE A 187 -2.08 0.17 -15.03
N PRO A 188 -2.90 -0.56 -15.79
CA PRO A 188 -3.31 -0.14 -17.13
C PRO A 188 -4.09 1.19 -17.15
N LYS A 189 -4.50 1.74 -16.01
CA LYS A 189 -5.23 3.03 -15.92
C LYS A 189 -4.43 4.13 -15.22
N LEU A 190 -3.13 3.93 -15.00
CA LEU A 190 -2.30 4.90 -14.28
C LEU A 190 -2.19 6.21 -15.06
N THR A 191 -2.63 7.30 -14.45
CA THR A 191 -2.53 8.66 -15.01
C THR A 191 -1.53 9.51 -14.24
N ASP A 192 -1.41 9.27 -12.93
CA ASP A 192 -0.64 10.09 -12.00
C ASP A 192 0.36 9.23 -11.23
N LEU A 193 1.64 9.57 -11.36
CA LEU A 193 2.74 8.94 -10.63
C LEU A 193 3.45 9.98 -9.76
N GLU A 194 3.50 9.76 -8.45
CA GLU A 194 4.21 10.64 -7.53
C GLU A 194 5.28 9.85 -6.77
N LEU A 195 6.54 10.28 -6.90
CA LEU A 195 7.68 9.63 -6.27
C LEU A 195 8.32 10.59 -5.28
N TYR A 196 8.22 10.26 -4.00
CA TYR A 196 8.86 10.96 -2.89
C TYR A 196 10.05 10.14 -2.44
N MET A 197 11.20 10.35 -3.08
CA MET A 197 12.41 9.57 -2.85
C MET A 197 13.58 10.47 -2.43
N VAL A 198 14.47 9.92 -1.60
CA VAL A 198 15.70 10.63 -1.17
C VAL A 198 16.69 10.71 -2.33
N SER A 199 16.72 9.68 -3.18
CA SER A 199 17.54 9.66 -4.39
C SER A 199 16.81 8.95 -5.52
N TYR A 200 16.71 9.61 -6.67
CA TYR A 200 16.17 9.00 -7.87
C TYR A 200 17.20 8.08 -8.52
N PRO A 201 16.79 6.88 -8.95
CA PRO A 201 17.65 6.06 -9.78
C PRO A 201 17.83 6.75 -11.15
N PRO A 202 19.02 6.66 -11.75
CA PRO A 202 19.33 7.36 -13.01
C PRO A 202 18.37 6.98 -14.15
N ASP A 203 17.91 5.72 -14.17
CA ASP A 203 16.98 5.19 -15.17
C ASP A 203 15.63 5.93 -15.16
N LEU A 204 15.20 6.44 -14.00
CA LEU A 204 13.94 7.18 -13.85
C LEU A 204 13.96 8.49 -14.61
N THR A 205 15.09 9.20 -14.60
CA THR A 205 15.26 10.45 -15.36
C THR A 205 15.08 10.19 -16.85
N SER A 206 15.64 9.09 -17.36
CA SER A 206 15.48 8.67 -18.75
C SER A 206 14.01 8.37 -19.08
N MET A 207 13.33 7.58 -18.23
CA MET A 207 11.92 7.21 -18.37
C MET A 207 10.98 8.42 -18.42
N ILE A 208 11.23 9.41 -17.56
CA ILE A 208 10.40 10.61 -17.48
C ILE A 208 10.65 11.51 -18.68
N SER A 209 11.92 11.68 -19.06
CA SER A 209 12.31 12.55 -20.17
C SER A 209 11.79 12.03 -21.51
N SER A 210 11.77 10.72 -21.70
CA SER A 210 11.27 10.09 -22.92
C SER A 210 9.74 10.05 -23.00
N ARG A 211 9.04 10.24 -21.86
CA ARG A 211 7.59 9.91 -21.70
C ARG A 211 7.23 8.51 -22.21
N ARG A 212 8.23 7.64 -22.27
CA ARG A 212 8.14 6.29 -22.81
C ARG A 212 8.83 5.38 -21.82
N TRP A 213 8.22 4.22 -21.59
CA TRP A 213 8.95 3.16 -20.91
C TRP A 213 10.20 2.80 -21.71
N PRO A 214 11.34 2.51 -21.04
CA PRO A 214 12.55 2.13 -21.74
C PRO A 214 12.18 0.91 -22.59
N GLU A 215 12.41 1.02 -23.89
CA GLU A 215 12.25 -0.14 -24.75
C GLU A 215 13.19 -1.22 -24.22
N PRO A 216 12.71 -2.46 -24.01
CA PRO A 216 13.60 -3.54 -23.61
C PRO A 216 14.72 -3.62 -24.65
N ASP A 217 15.98 -3.56 -24.19
CA ASP A 217 17.15 -3.58 -25.05
C ASP A 217 17.02 -4.66 -26.13
N VAL A 218 16.74 -4.18 -27.35
CA VAL A 218 16.83 -4.81 -28.67
C VAL A 218 16.66 -6.33 -28.70
N LEU A 219 15.43 -6.77 -28.97
CA LEU A 219 15.20 -7.90 -29.87
C LEU A 219 14.16 -7.47 -30.91
N ASP A 220 14.64 -7.30 -32.14
CA ASP A 220 13.91 -6.93 -33.36
C ASP A 220 12.57 -7.66 -33.46
N VAL A 221 11.47 -6.99 -33.12
CA VAL A 221 10.12 -7.44 -33.49
C VAL A 221 9.32 -6.22 -33.92
N GLU A 222 8.75 -6.35 -35.11
CA GLU A 222 7.99 -5.33 -35.81
C GLU A 222 6.86 -4.74 -34.96
N ASP A 223 6.72 -3.43 -35.17
CA ASP A 223 5.92 -2.42 -34.51
C ASP A 223 4.41 -2.71 -34.61
N ASP A 224 3.89 -3.52 -33.70
CA ASP A 224 2.46 -3.51 -33.37
C ASP A 224 2.28 -2.49 -32.23
N ASN A 225 1.84 -1.30 -32.64
CA ASN A 225 1.64 -0.11 -31.82
C ASN A 225 0.45 -0.30 -30.86
N ASP A 226 0.62 -1.23 -29.92
CA ASP A 226 -0.42 -1.70 -29.01
C ASP A 226 -0.54 -0.72 -27.84
N GLY A 227 -1.14 0.45 -28.11
CA GLY A 227 -1.92 1.25 -27.16
C GLY A 227 -1.38 1.46 -25.75
N VAL A 228 -0.06 1.57 -25.55
CA VAL A 228 0.51 1.81 -24.22
C VAL A 228 0.05 3.19 -23.74
N LEU A 229 -0.86 3.20 -22.75
CA LEU A 229 -1.37 4.42 -22.14
C LEU A 229 -0.19 5.20 -21.54
N GLN A 230 0.02 6.41 -22.07
CA GLN A 230 1.09 7.29 -21.60
C GLN A 230 0.72 7.87 -20.24
N LEU A 231 1.70 7.88 -19.32
CA LEU A 231 1.60 8.63 -18.07
C LEU A 231 1.29 10.10 -18.37
N GLN A 232 0.24 10.62 -17.74
CA GLN A 232 -0.20 12.00 -17.97
C GLN A 232 0.58 12.96 -17.08
N ASN A 233 0.74 12.60 -15.80
CA ASN A 233 1.42 13.40 -14.80
C ASN A 233 2.45 12.55 -14.06
N VAL A 234 3.70 13.01 -14.06
CA VAL A 234 4.77 12.44 -13.23
C VAL A 234 5.36 13.54 -12.38
N ASN A 235 5.19 13.42 -11.06
CA ASN A 235 5.73 14.37 -10.09
C ASN A 235 6.89 13.71 -9.34
N LEU A 236 8.07 14.32 -9.49
CA LEU A 236 9.25 13.98 -8.70
C LEU A 236 9.40 15.01 -7.58
N LEU A 237 9.22 14.56 -6.35
CA LEU A 237 9.37 15.41 -5.17
C LEU A 237 10.55 14.90 -4.36
N CYS A 238 11.72 15.54 -4.55
CA CYS A 238 12.86 15.29 -3.68
C CYS A 238 12.51 15.81 -2.28
N SER A 239 12.70 14.99 -1.26
CA SER A 239 12.79 15.48 0.12
C SER A 239 14.07 16.32 0.22
N GLY A 240 13.94 17.63 0.02
CA GLY A 240 15.04 18.56 0.23
C GLY A 240 15.50 18.51 1.68
N ARG A 241 16.81 18.35 1.89
CA ARG A 241 17.45 18.59 3.18
C ARG A 241 17.34 20.05 3.58
#